data_AF-A0A350JL47-F1
#
_entry.id   AF-A0A350JL47-F1
#
_cell.length_a   1.000
_cell.length_b   1.000
_cell.length_c   1.000
_cell.angle_alpha   90.00
_cell.angle_beta   90.00
_cell.angle_gamma   90.00
#
_symmetry.space_group_name_H-M   'P 1'
#
loop_
_entity.id
_entity.type
_entity.pdbx_description
1 polymer ?
#
loop_
_entity_poly.entity_id
_entity_poly.type
_entity_poly.pdbx_seq_one_letter_code
_entity_poly.pdbx_strand_id
1 'polypeptide(L)'
;MNQVETHLKNEYFPSPKLTYMKRTLFLSLFCAFILASCSGGSGESSDTTDSTEASTEMPAALQRAATTVDLSDYFVNVTLTIPDSSRGLPMVEANDFGETRVVVGSIYNLVITELIEGDINSYVEALKGDGMYQNEVVEQGDDFVLYKSVIADSHVDPEFHFFAIKNVDGIEFEFHDYNEEGGYAESVARYMLDSVNHLKRNNQSS
;
A
#
# COMPACT_ATOMS: atom_id res chain seq x y z
N MET A 1 -15.75 -47.67 38.68
CA MET A 1 -16.21 -48.69 37.72
C MET A 1 -16.37 -47.97 36.39
N ASN A 2 -15.52 -48.37 35.44
CA ASN A 2 -15.57 -48.23 33.98
C ASN A 2 -15.56 -46.84 33.32
N GLN A 3 -14.33 -46.47 32.94
CA GLN A 3 -13.95 -45.82 31.69
C GLN A 3 -14.65 -46.49 30.48
N VAL A 4 -15.10 -45.70 29.52
CA VAL A 4 -15.35 -46.17 28.15
C VAL A 4 -14.72 -45.17 27.19
N GLU A 5 -13.52 -45.55 26.75
CA GLU A 5 -12.87 -45.03 25.55
C GLU A 5 -13.64 -45.51 24.32
N THR A 6 -13.92 -44.63 23.38
CA THR A 6 -14.30 -45.03 22.02
C THR A 6 -13.39 -44.34 21.00
N HIS A 7 -12.46 -45.16 20.52
CA HIS A 7 -11.63 -45.00 19.34
C HIS A 7 -12.37 -44.40 18.14
N LEU A 8 -11.92 -43.22 17.69
CA LEU A 8 -12.18 -42.75 16.33
C LEU A 8 -11.10 -43.31 15.41
N LYS A 9 -11.55 -44.13 14.46
CA LYS A 9 -10.72 -44.80 13.46
C LYS A 9 -10.27 -43.80 12.40
N ASN A 10 -8.98 -43.88 12.12
CA ASN A 10 -8.24 -43.18 11.10
C ASN A 10 -8.68 -43.68 9.71
N GLU A 11 -9.47 -42.90 8.97
CA GLU A 11 -9.82 -43.23 7.58
C GLU A 11 -8.87 -42.55 6.60
N TYR A 12 -8.07 -43.41 5.97
CA TYR A 12 -7.02 -43.11 5.02
C TYR A 12 -7.65 -42.83 3.65
N PHE A 13 -7.76 -41.56 3.26
CA PHE A 13 -8.17 -41.17 1.90
C PHE A 13 -6.96 -41.24 0.95
N PRO A 14 -6.97 -42.06 -0.11
CA PRO A 14 -5.88 -42.09 -1.08
C PRO A 14 -5.90 -40.85 -1.98
N SER A 15 -4.77 -40.14 -2.02
CA SER A 15 -4.49 -39.00 -2.90
C SER A 15 -4.52 -39.39 -4.39
N PRO A 16 -5.13 -38.57 -5.28
CA PRO A 16 -5.04 -38.78 -6.72
C PRO A 16 -3.63 -38.45 -7.24
N LYS A 17 -3.05 -39.38 -8.01
CA LYS A 17 -1.77 -39.18 -8.71
C LYS A 17 -1.96 -38.16 -9.84
N LEU A 18 -1.39 -36.97 -9.69
CA LEU A 18 -1.27 -35.98 -10.75
C LEU A 18 -0.18 -36.42 -11.74
N THR A 19 -0.61 -36.90 -12.91
CA THR A 19 0.28 -37.27 -14.01
C THR A 19 0.77 -36.02 -14.71
N TYR A 20 2.07 -35.78 -14.57
CA TYR A 20 2.85 -34.71 -15.20
C TYR A 20 2.89 -34.92 -16.73
N MET A 21 2.35 -33.97 -17.51
CA MET A 21 2.47 -33.96 -18.97
C MET A 21 3.28 -32.74 -19.41
N LYS A 22 4.57 -32.98 -19.65
CA LYS A 22 5.49 -32.08 -20.39
C LYS A 22 4.93 -31.86 -21.80
N ARG A 23 4.63 -30.61 -22.15
CA ARG A 23 4.45 -30.20 -23.55
C ARG A 23 5.31 -28.98 -23.83
N THR A 24 6.59 -29.25 -24.06
CA THR A 24 7.49 -28.38 -24.82
C THR A 24 6.98 -28.29 -26.25
N LEU A 25 6.59 -27.10 -26.69
CA LEU A 25 6.57 -26.76 -28.10
C LEU A 25 7.09 -25.33 -28.27
N PHE A 26 8.40 -25.23 -28.44
CA PHE A 26 9.04 -24.11 -29.12
C PHE A 26 8.54 -24.07 -30.56
N LEU A 27 8.01 -22.95 -31.02
CA LEU A 27 8.06 -22.59 -32.44
C LEU A 27 8.15 -21.08 -32.61
N SER A 28 9.38 -20.60 -32.50
CA SER A 28 9.85 -19.35 -33.06
C SER A 28 9.66 -19.38 -34.58
N LEU A 29 8.95 -18.41 -35.14
CA LEU A 29 9.09 -18.05 -36.55
C LEU A 29 9.44 -16.56 -36.68
N PHE A 30 10.70 -16.39 -36.99
CA PHE A 30 11.43 -15.19 -37.34
C PHE A 30 10.88 -14.63 -38.67
N CYS A 31 10.34 -13.41 -38.68
CA CYS A 31 10.15 -12.64 -39.91
C CYS A 31 10.90 -11.32 -39.77
N ALA A 32 12.17 -11.37 -40.16
CA ALA A 32 12.97 -10.20 -40.45
C ALA A 32 12.52 -9.60 -41.79
N PHE A 33 12.03 -8.37 -41.77
CA PHE A 33 12.18 -7.47 -42.92
C PHE A 33 12.78 -6.16 -42.45
N ILE A 34 14.03 -6.01 -42.85
CA ILE A 34 14.87 -4.84 -42.69
C ILE A 34 14.55 -3.93 -43.88
N LEU A 35 14.16 -2.68 -43.63
CA LEU A 35 14.47 -1.58 -44.54
C LEU A 35 15.06 -0.45 -43.72
N ALA A 36 16.38 -0.32 -43.88
CA ALA A 36 17.17 0.79 -43.42
C ALA A 36 16.80 2.05 -44.21
N SER A 37 16.46 3.13 -43.51
CA SER A 37 16.72 4.49 -43.96
C SER A 37 17.68 5.12 -42.97
N CYS A 38 18.93 5.23 -43.40
CA CYS A 38 20.01 5.93 -42.73
C CYS A 38 20.10 7.30 -43.39
N SER A 39 19.54 8.34 -42.76
CA SER A 39 19.98 9.72 -43.01
C SER A 39 20.90 10.09 -41.85
N GLY A 40 22.19 10.15 -42.14
CA GLY A 40 23.23 10.29 -41.13
C GLY A 40 23.32 11.67 -40.50
N GLY A 41 23.89 11.71 -39.28
CA GLY A 41 24.62 12.87 -38.80
C GLY A 41 24.57 13.14 -37.30
N SER A 42 25.43 12.43 -36.55
CA SER A 42 26.15 12.87 -35.34
C SER A 42 25.37 13.38 -34.11
N GLY A 43 25.45 12.65 -33.00
CA GLY A 43 25.18 13.20 -31.67
C GLY A 43 24.75 12.14 -30.65
N GLU A 44 25.74 11.56 -29.98
CA GLU A 44 25.62 10.69 -28.82
C GLU A 44 24.80 11.36 -27.70
N SER A 45 23.67 10.76 -27.30
CA SER A 45 23.35 10.49 -25.90
C SER A 45 22.05 9.70 -25.80
N SER A 46 22.09 8.66 -24.98
CA SER A 46 20.97 7.81 -24.59
C SER A 46 19.90 8.66 -23.91
N ASP A 47 18.78 8.92 -24.58
CA ASP A 47 17.53 9.25 -23.89
C ASP A 47 16.96 7.94 -23.35
N THR A 48 17.61 7.47 -22.27
CA THR A 48 16.89 6.78 -21.22
C THR A 48 15.92 7.83 -20.69
N THR A 49 14.62 7.60 -20.83
CA THR A 49 13.63 8.28 -20.00
C THR A 49 13.90 7.85 -18.56
N ASP A 50 14.90 8.48 -17.97
CA ASP A 50 15.11 8.55 -16.55
C ASP A 50 13.92 9.36 -16.06
N SER A 51 12.91 8.65 -15.56
CA SER A 51 11.94 9.24 -14.66
C SER A 51 12.75 9.84 -13.53
N THR A 52 13.09 11.11 -13.68
CA THR A 52 13.65 11.93 -12.63
C THR A 52 12.63 11.87 -11.51
N GLU A 53 12.85 10.99 -10.54
CA GLU A 53 12.21 11.11 -9.25
C GLU A 53 12.56 12.50 -8.77
N ALA A 54 11.58 13.41 -8.84
CA ALA A 54 11.66 14.68 -8.17
C ALA A 54 11.99 14.33 -6.73
N SER A 55 13.19 14.67 -6.30
CA SER A 55 13.61 14.50 -4.92
C SER A 55 12.82 15.54 -4.13
N THR A 56 11.58 15.19 -3.78
CA THR A 56 10.76 15.93 -2.85
C THR A 56 11.51 15.87 -1.52
N GLU A 57 12.04 17.01 -1.07
CA GLU A 57 12.73 17.06 0.20
C GLU A 57 11.83 16.47 1.29
N MET A 58 12.34 15.47 2.01
CA MET A 58 11.57 14.77 3.03
C MET A 58 11.10 15.77 4.11
N PRO A 59 9.82 15.80 4.49
CA PRO A 59 9.28 16.73 5.47
C PRO A 59 10.05 16.67 6.80
N ALA A 60 10.21 17.82 7.46
CA ALA A 60 10.92 17.92 8.75
C ALA A 60 10.30 17.03 9.86
N ALA A 61 9.02 16.65 9.72
CA ALA A 61 8.38 15.69 10.60
C ALA A 61 9.01 14.29 10.46
N LEU A 62 9.21 13.81 9.24
CA LEU A 62 9.80 12.51 8.94
C LEU A 62 11.32 12.44 9.16
N GLN A 63 12.01 13.59 9.24
CA GLN A 63 13.44 13.62 9.53
C GLN A 63 13.76 13.40 11.03
N ARG A 64 12.77 13.49 11.92
CA ARG A 64 12.99 13.44 13.37
C ARG A 64 12.34 12.20 13.97
N ALA A 65 13.09 11.50 14.82
CA ALA A 65 12.62 10.33 15.56
C ALA A 65 11.90 9.31 14.65
N ALA A 66 12.53 8.99 13.52
CA ALA A 66 11.98 8.13 12.49
C ALA A 66 12.91 6.95 12.20
N THR A 67 12.32 5.84 11.77
CA THR A 67 12.99 4.66 11.24
C THR A 67 12.30 4.25 9.94
N THR A 68 12.82 3.23 9.26
CA THR A 68 12.18 2.65 8.08
C THR A 68 11.71 1.23 8.33
N VAL A 69 10.65 0.82 7.63
CA VAL A 69 10.18 -0.57 7.57
C VAL A 69 10.08 -1.01 6.11
N ASP A 70 10.60 -2.19 5.81
CA ASP A 70 10.48 -2.84 4.51
C ASP A 70 9.20 -3.68 4.49
N LEU A 71 8.33 -3.45 3.51
CA LEU A 71 7.05 -4.13 3.37
C LEU A 71 7.04 -5.24 2.32
N SER A 72 8.20 -5.59 1.75
CA SER A 72 8.31 -6.61 0.67
C SER A 72 7.78 -7.97 1.10
N ASP A 73 8.01 -8.37 2.35
CA ASP A 73 7.51 -9.64 2.91
C ASP A 73 5.98 -9.64 3.10
N TYR A 74 5.33 -8.49 2.93
CA TYR A 74 3.89 -8.27 3.04
C TYR A 74 3.26 -7.91 1.70
N PHE A 75 3.91 -8.31 0.59
CA PHE A 75 3.43 -8.15 -0.79
C PHE A 75 3.28 -6.69 -1.27
N VAL A 76 3.84 -5.72 -0.53
CA VAL A 76 3.93 -4.31 -0.94
C VAL A 76 5.40 -3.94 -1.08
N ASN A 77 5.90 -3.85 -2.32
CA ASN A 77 7.35 -3.70 -2.61
C ASN A 77 7.90 -2.28 -2.35
N VAL A 78 7.76 -1.78 -1.13
CA VAL A 78 8.16 -0.44 -0.70
C VAL A 78 8.84 -0.45 0.68
N THR A 79 9.67 0.56 0.90
CA THR A 79 10.14 0.96 2.22
C THR A 79 9.37 2.20 2.66
N LEU A 80 8.81 2.14 3.86
CA LEU A 80 8.03 3.20 4.49
C LEU A 80 8.83 3.84 5.64
N THR A 81 8.80 5.17 5.73
CA THR A 81 9.36 5.89 6.90
C THR A 81 8.29 5.97 7.99
N ILE A 82 8.59 5.53 9.21
CA ILE A 82 7.65 5.43 10.34
C ILE A 82 8.28 6.04 11.61
N PRO A 83 7.51 6.34 12.66
CA PRO A 83 8.09 6.76 13.93
C PRO A 83 9.05 5.70 14.49
N ASP A 84 10.12 6.14 15.15
CA ASP A 84 11.10 5.25 15.76
C ASP A 84 10.61 4.61 17.07
N SER A 85 11.45 3.74 17.64
CA SER A 85 11.15 2.99 18.86
C SER A 85 10.86 3.86 20.10
N SER A 86 11.19 5.16 20.08
CA SER A 86 10.82 6.08 21.17
C SER A 86 9.32 6.34 21.24
N ARG A 87 8.58 6.04 20.15
CA ARG A 87 7.12 6.16 20.05
C ARG A 87 6.39 4.82 20.17
N GLY A 88 7.12 3.72 20.25
CA GLY A 88 6.60 2.35 20.32
C GLY A 88 7.41 1.42 19.42
N LEU A 89 7.42 0.12 19.70
CA LEU A 89 8.04 -0.84 18.80
C LEU A 89 7.16 -1.00 17.54
N PRO A 90 7.74 -0.96 16.33
CA PRO A 90 6.99 -1.17 15.12
C PRO A 90 6.53 -2.62 15.02
N MET A 91 5.30 -2.81 14.57
CA MET A 91 4.69 -4.10 14.30
C MET A 91 4.05 -4.03 12.91
N VAL A 92 4.28 -5.06 12.10
CA VAL A 92 3.62 -5.21 10.79
C VAL A 92 2.89 -6.53 10.78
N GLU A 93 1.59 -6.48 10.52
CA GLU A 93 0.71 -7.63 10.45
C GLU A 93 0.02 -7.64 9.09
N ALA A 94 -0.16 -8.81 8.50
CA ALA A 94 -1.01 -8.98 7.33
C ALA A 94 -2.12 -9.98 7.69
N ASN A 95 -3.35 -9.68 7.25
CA ASN A 95 -4.48 -10.57 7.43
C ASN A 95 -4.71 -11.46 6.19
N ASP A 96 -5.58 -12.46 6.32
CA ASP A 96 -5.87 -13.41 5.23
C ASP A 96 -6.64 -12.78 4.04
N PHE A 97 -7.05 -11.51 4.16
CA PHE A 97 -7.80 -10.76 3.14
C PHE A 97 -6.94 -9.78 2.35
N GLY A 98 -5.61 -9.77 2.56
CA GLY A 98 -4.69 -8.91 1.82
C GLY A 98 -4.53 -7.50 2.39
N GLU A 99 -5.01 -7.27 3.61
CA GLU A 99 -4.73 -6.05 4.36
C GLU A 99 -3.40 -6.18 5.10
N THR A 100 -2.52 -5.20 4.93
CA THR A 100 -1.30 -5.02 5.73
C THR A 100 -1.46 -3.84 6.66
N ARG A 101 -1.15 -4.03 7.93
CA ARG A 101 -1.23 -3.00 8.98
C ARG A 101 0.15 -2.73 9.56
N VAL A 102 0.54 -1.46 9.58
CA VAL A 102 1.78 -0.99 10.19
C VAL A 102 1.44 -0.16 11.43
N VAL A 103 1.81 -0.67 12.60
CA VAL A 103 1.49 -0.08 13.90
C VAL A 103 2.77 0.35 14.61
N VAL A 104 2.79 1.59 15.11
CA VAL A 104 3.85 2.09 16.02
C VAL A 104 3.20 2.73 17.24
N GLY A 105 3.27 2.02 18.37
CA GLY A 105 2.64 2.46 19.61
C GLY A 105 1.12 2.61 19.46
N SER A 106 0.55 3.65 20.07
CA SER A 106 -0.89 3.94 20.03
C SER A 106 -1.27 5.08 19.07
N ILE A 107 -0.29 5.62 18.33
CA ILE A 107 -0.47 6.87 17.59
C ILE A 107 -0.23 6.74 16.09
N TYR A 108 0.31 5.61 15.62
CA TYR A 108 0.55 5.39 14.20
C TYR A 108 -0.04 4.03 13.85
N ASN A 109 -1.07 4.02 13.01
CA ASN A 109 -1.75 2.81 12.59
C ASN A 109 -2.18 3.00 11.14
N LEU A 110 -1.32 2.54 10.23
CA LEU A 110 -1.49 2.63 8.79
C LEU A 110 -2.07 1.31 8.27
N VAL A 111 -3.05 1.41 7.40
CA VAL A 111 -3.65 0.29 6.67
C VAL A 111 -3.26 0.40 5.20
N ILE A 112 -2.97 -0.74 4.58
CA ILE A 112 -2.59 -0.88 3.18
C ILE A 112 -3.31 -2.08 2.58
N THR A 113 -3.99 -1.88 1.46
CA THR A 113 -4.76 -2.90 0.73
C THR A 113 -4.62 -2.66 -0.78
N GLU A 114 -4.73 -3.72 -1.59
CA GLU A 114 -4.88 -3.53 -3.04
C GLU A 114 -6.19 -2.79 -3.34
N LEU A 115 -6.12 -1.74 -4.15
CA LEU A 115 -7.30 -1.00 -4.59
C LEU A 115 -8.08 -1.87 -5.58
N ILE A 116 -9.32 -2.22 -5.22
CA ILE A 116 -10.21 -3.01 -6.09
C ILE A 116 -10.91 -2.12 -7.12
N GLU A 117 -11.46 -0.99 -6.67
CA GLU A 117 -12.16 -0.02 -7.51
C GLU A 117 -12.16 1.37 -6.87
N GLY A 118 -12.37 2.39 -7.70
CA GLY A 118 -12.49 3.78 -7.25
C GLY A 118 -11.27 4.63 -7.60
N ASP A 119 -11.35 5.90 -7.24
CA ASP A 119 -10.29 6.90 -7.36
C ASP A 119 -10.48 7.96 -6.27
N ILE A 120 -9.52 8.89 -6.16
CA ILE A 120 -9.57 9.98 -5.16
C ILE A 120 -10.86 10.80 -5.28
N ASN A 121 -11.35 11.07 -6.50
CA ASN A 121 -12.55 11.89 -6.68
C ASN A 121 -13.81 11.16 -6.20
N SER A 122 -13.91 9.87 -6.52
CA SER A 122 -15.01 9.00 -6.10
C SER A 122 -15.02 8.87 -4.57
N TYR A 123 -13.85 8.76 -3.94
CA TYR A 123 -13.71 8.78 -2.49
C TYR A 123 -14.17 10.12 -1.89
N VAL A 124 -13.71 11.25 -2.43
CA VAL A 124 -14.13 12.59 -1.97
C VAL A 124 -15.64 12.82 -2.14
N GLU A 125 -16.25 12.33 -3.22
CA GLU A 125 -17.71 12.38 -3.39
C GLU A 125 -18.43 11.51 -2.34
N ALA A 126 -17.89 10.33 -2.01
CA ALA A 126 -18.44 9.50 -0.95
C ALA A 126 -18.37 10.20 0.43
N LEU A 127 -17.28 10.92 0.73
CA LEU A 127 -17.15 11.70 1.96
C LEU A 127 -18.24 12.77 2.09
N LYS A 128 -18.65 13.41 0.98
CA LYS A 128 -19.74 14.41 0.97
C LYS A 128 -21.11 13.79 1.21
N GLY A 129 -21.26 12.50 0.85
CA GLY A 129 -22.49 11.73 1.02
C GLY A 129 -22.64 11.08 2.40
N ASP A 130 -21.67 11.24 3.30
CA ASP A 130 -21.70 10.69 4.65
C ASP A 130 -22.88 11.28 5.45
N GLY A 131 -23.70 10.40 6.01
CA GLY A 131 -24.88 10.78 6.80
C GLY A 131 -24.62 10.98 8.29
N MET A 132 -23.45 10.55 8.79
CA MET A 132 -23.03 10.64 10.18
C MET A 132 -22.06 11.79 10.41
N TYR A 133 -21.03 11.89 9.56
CA TYR A 133 -19.98 12.90 9.66
C TYR A 133 -20.19 14.04 8.67
N GLN A 134 -19.90 15.27 9.13
CA GLN A 134 -19.61 16.40 8.25
C GLN A 134 -18.13 16.36 7.92
N ASN A 135 -17.81 15.95 6.69
CA ASN A 135 -16.44 15.84 6.20
C ASN A 135 -16.00 17.12 5.46
N GLU A 136 -14.85 17.64 5.83
CA GLU A 136 -14.20 18.80 5.21
C GLU A 136 -12.84 18.36 4.65
N VAL A 137 -12.62 18.55 3.34
CA VAL A 137 -11.31 18.33 2.72
C VAL A 137 -10.35 19.43 3.20
N VAL A 138 -9.26 19.01 3.86
CA VAL A 138 -8.22 19.90 4.37
C VAL A 138 -7.14 20.10 3.31
N GLU A 139 -6.77 19.03 2.61
CA GLU A 139 -5.77 19.03 1.55
C GLU A 139 -6.09 17.90 0.56
N GLN A 140 -5.85 18.14 -0.73
CA GLN A 140 -6.04 17.15 -1.77
C GLN A 140 -4.92 17.26 -2.79
N GLY A 141 -4.26 16.13 -3.08
CA GLY A 141 -3.35 15.97 -4.20
C GLY A 141 -3.99 15.13 -5.31
N ASP A 142 -3.20 14.80 -6.32
CA ASP A 142 -3.66 13.96 -7.44
C ASP A 142 -4.00 12.53 -6.98
N ASP A 143 -3.33 12.06 -5.94
CA ASP A 143 -3.37 10.67 -5.48
C ASP A 143 -3.60 10.54 -3.96
N PHE A 144 -4.03 11.62 -3.30
CA PHE A 144 -4.39 11.60 -1.88
C PHE A 144 -5.42 12.66 -1.49
N VAL A 145 -6.06 12.45 -0.34
CA VAL A 145 -6.88 13.42 0.38
C VAL A 145 -6.60 13.34 1.88
N LEU A 146 -6.42 14.49 2.52
CA LEU A 146 -6.47 14.67 3.98
C LEU A 146 -7.77 15.39 4.29
N TYR A 147 -8.54 14.86 5.23
CA TYR A 147 -9.84 15.43 5.57
C TYR A 147 -10.08 15.40 7.08
N LYS A 148 -11.03 16.23 7.48
CA LYS A 148 -11.50 16.41 8.85
C LYS A 148 -12.95 15.97 8.93
N SER A 149 -13.26 15.16 9.92
CA SER A 149 -14.60 14.64 10.21
C SER A 149 -15.11 15.25 11.51
N VAL A 150 -16.34 15.77 11.47
CA VAL A 150 -17.01 16.35 12.65
C VAL A 150 -18.41 15.78 12.75
N ILE A 151 -18.82 15.35 13.94
CA ILE A 151 -20.21 15.00 14.21
C ILE A 151 -20.96 16.29 14.58
N ALA A 152 -21.96 16.65 13.78
CA ALA A 152 -22.78 17.83 14.02
C ALA A 152 -23.42 17.80 15.41
N ASP A 153 -23.45 18.94 16.10
CA ASP A 153 -24.07 19.09 17.42
C ASP A 153 -23.50 18.14 18.50
N SER A 154 -22.29 17.62 18.30
CA SER A 154 -21.56 16.78 19.25
C SER A 154 -20.50 17.57 20.03
N HIS A 155 -20.13 17.07 21.20
CA HIS A 155 -18.98 17.54 21.99
C HIS A 155 -17.70 16.73 21.70
N VAL A 156 -17.75 15.82 20.73
CA VAL A 156 -16.58 15.05 20.29
C VAL A 156 -15.65 15.95 19.48
N ASP A 157 -14.36 15.87 19.78
CA ASP A 157 -13.34 16.62 19.06
C ASP A 157 -13.29 16.19 17.58
N PRO A 158 -12.93 17.08 16.65
CA PRO A 158 -12.76 16.70 15.26
C PRO A 158 -11.71 15.62 15.06
N GLU A 159 -12.01 14.72 14.15
CA GLU A 159 -11.15 13.60 13.78
C GLU A 159 -10.49 13.89 12.43
N PHE A 160 -9.20 13.60 12.30
CA PHE A 160 -8.47 13.75 11.03
C PHE A 160 -8.08 12.39 10.48
N HIS A 161 -8.24 12.28 9.18
CA HIS A 161 -8.07 11.05 8.42
C HIS A 161 -7.43 11.36 7.07
N PHE A 162 -6.84 10.36 6.45
CA PHE A 162 -6.35 10.47 5.09
C PHE A 162 -6.65 9.21 4.28
N PHE A 163 -6.71 9.39 2.98
CA PHE A 163 -6.79 8.31 2.01
C PHE A 163 -5.84 8.63 0.86
N ALA A 164 -5.03 7.67 0.43
CA ALA A 164 -4.10 7.82 -0.67
C ALA A 164 -4.08 6.56 -1.53
N ILE A 165 -3.91 6.73 -2.84
CA ILE A 165 -3.74 5.64 -3.79
C ILE A 165 -2.34 5.74 -4.35
N LYS A 166 -1.54 4.67 -4.27
CA LYS A 166 -0.19 4.64 -4.85
C LYS A 166 -0.03 3.46 -5.79
N ASN A 167 0.54 3.72 -6.96
CA ASN A 167 0.94 2.65 -7.87
C ASN A 167 2.32 2.10 -7.46
N VAL A 168 2.37 0.85 -7.04
CA VAL A 168 3.59 0.10 -6.70
C VAL A 168 3.72 -1.05 -7.69
N ASP A 169 4.74 -1.00 -8.55
CA ASP A 169 5.04 -2.03 -9.55
C ASP A 169 3.85 -2.42 -10.45
N GLY A 170 3.01 -1.44 -10.80
CA GLY A 170 1.84 -1.62 -11.67
C GLY A 170 0.56 -2.03 -10.95
N ILE A 171 0.61 -2.21 -9.62
CA ILE A 171 -0.56 -2.50 -8.77
C ILE A 171 -0.93 -1.22 -8.01
N GLU A 172 -2.22 -0.88 -7.99
CA GLU A 172 -2.73 0.23 -7.18
C GLU A 172 -3.02 -0.27 -5.77
N PHE A 173 -2.45 0.42 -4.79
CA PHE A 173 -2.71 0.18 -3.37
C PHE A 173 -3.37 1.40 -2.77
N GLU A 174 -4.38 1.19 -1.94
CA GLU A 174 -4.89 2.22 -1.06
C GLU A 174 -4.12 2.21 0.27
N PHE A 175 -3.93 3.41 0.81
CA PHE A 175 -3.27 3.68 2.08
C PHE A 175 -4.17 4.61 2.86
N HIS A 176 -4.51 4.25 4.09
CA HIS A 176 -5.31 5.10 4.95
C HIS A 176 -5.00 4.84 6.42
N ASP A 177 -5.45 5.73 7.29
CA ASP A 177 -5.39 5.49 8.71
C ASP A 177 -6.40 4.41 9.13
N TYR A 178 -6.08 3.67 10.18
CA TYR A 178 -7.07 2.80 10.81
C TYR A 178 -8.03 3.61 11.65
N ASN A 179 -9.30 3.66 11.24
CA ASN A 179 -10.32 4.53 11.80
C ASN A 179 -11.43 3.79 12.57
N GLU A 180 -11.35 2.47 12.75
CA GLU A 180 -12.39 1.72 13.50
C GLU A 180 -12.47 2.10 14.98
N GLU A 181 -11.39 2.63 15.56
CA GLU A 181 -11.30 3.11 16.95
C GLU A 181 -11.44 4.63 17.08
N GLY A 182 -11.83 5.32 15.99
CA GLY A 182 -11.87 6.76 15.87
C GLY A 182 -10.66 7.32 15.10
N GLY A 183 -10.69 8.62 14.80
CA GLY A 183 -9.62 9.29 14.07
C GLY A 183 -8.51 9.89 14.91
N TYR A 184 -7.67 10.68 14.23
CA TYR A 184 -6.41 11.15 14.76
C TYR A 184 -6.40 12.67 14.94
N ALA A 185 -5.44 13.18 15.72
CA ALA A 185 -5.08 14.59 15.64
C ALA A 185 -4.47 14.87 14.25
N GLU A 186 -4.70 16.07 13.71
CA GLU A 186 -4.23 16.45 12.36
C GLU A 186 -2.73 16.17 12.16
N SER A 187 -1.89 16.51 13.14
CA SER A 187 -0.44 16.31 13.04
C SER A 187 -0.04 14.85 12.87
N VAL A 188 -0.87 13.92 13.36
CA VAL A 188 -0.63 12.48 13.30
C VAL A 188 -1.11 11.92 11.97
N ALA A 189 -2.34 12.26 11.54
CA ALA A 189 -2.84 11.91 10.21
C ALA A 189 -1.91 12.44 9.11
N ARG A 190 -1.45 13.69 9.25
CA ARG A 190 -0.47 14.30 8.34
C ARG A 190 0.87 13.57 8.35
N TYR A 191 1.37 13.14 9.51
CA TYR A 191 2.60 12.35 9.55
C TYR A 191 2.45 11.04 8.78
N MET A 192 1.33 10.32 8.96
CA MET A 192 1.05 9.07 8.23
C MET A 192 0.95 9.32 6.72
N LEU A 193 0.25 10.39 6.31
CA LEU A 193 0.17 10.79 4.92
C LEU A 193 1.55 11.17 4.35
N ASP A 194 2.35 11.92 5.10
CA ASP A 194 3.71 12.27 4.71
C ASP A 194 4.55 11.01 4.51
N SER A 195 4.45 10.03 5.40
CA SER A 195 5.10 8.72 5.28
C SER A 195 4.74 8.03 3.97
N VAL A 196 3.45 8.04 3.59
CA VAL A 196 2.93 7.46 2.35
C VAL A 196 3.36 8.25 1.11
N ASN A 197 3.39 9.59 1.18
CA ASN A 197 3.82 10.44 0.07
C ASN A 197 5.33 10.37 -0.20
N HIS A 198 6.12 9.83 0.74
CA HIS A 198 7.57 9.66 0.62
C HIS A 198 7.99 8.18 0.66
N LEU A 199 7.11 7.28 0.22
CA LEU A 199 7.42 5.88 -0.01
C LEU A 199 8.62 5.74 -0.95
N LYS A 200 9.49 4.78 -0.65
CA LYS A 200 10.61 4.41 -1.53
C LYS A 200 10.31 3.04 -2.11
N ARG A 201 10.28 2.89 -3.43
CA ARG A 201 10.20 1.56 -4.03
C ARG A 201 11.45 0.77 -3.69
N ASN A 202 11.27 -0.50 -3.32
CA ASN A 202 12.41 -1.38 -3.15
C ASN A 202 12.87 -1.80 -4.53
N ASN A 203 14.10 -1.45 -4.89
CA ASN A 203 14.67 -1.85 -6.16
C ASN A 203 14.61 -3.37 -6.27
N GLN A 204 13.87 -3.87 -7.27
CA GLN A 204 13.98 -5.25 -7.71
C GLN A 204 15.45 -5.45 -8.11
N SER A 205 16.23 -6.16 -7.29
CA SER A 205 17.53 -6.64 -7.74
C SER A 205 17.26 -7.52 -8.97
N SER A 206 17.57 -6.98 -10.14
CA SER A 206 17.47 -7.66 -11.44
C SER A 206 18.36 -8.89 -11.49
#